data_AF-A0A959F724-F1
#
_entry.id   AF-A0A959F724-F1
#
_cell.length_a   1.000
_cell.length_b   1.000
_cell.length_c   1.000
_cell.angle_alpha   90.00
_cell.angle_beta   90.00
_cell.angle_gamma   90.00
#
_symmetry.space_group_name_H-M   'P 1'
#
loop_
_entity.id
_entity.type
_entity.pdbx_description
1 polymer ?
#
loop_
_entity_poly.entity_id
_entity_poly.type
_entity_poly.pdbx_seq_one_letter_code
_entity_poly.pdbx_strand_id
1 'polypeptide(L)'
;HKTIIGAALTTIVWIVSAYFTPTTKMETLVKFYRHIQPGGPGWTHIVQQAEAEGVDMPEVKSQLPLELLCMFVGCITVYGALFAVGFWIYERTGAAAVATIVTLLGGFFLFKAWDKLRTQE
;
A
#
# COMPACT_ATOMS: atom_id res chain seq x y z
N HIS A 1 9.66 -24.24 -17.35
CA HIS A 1 8.39 -24.85 -17.78
C HIS A 1 7.43 -25.13 -16.60
N LYS A 2 7.84 -25.91 -15.59
CA LYS A 2 6.98 -26.24 -14.42
C LYS A 2 6.39 -25.03 -13.66
N THR A 3 7.17 -23.96 -13.49
CA THR A 3 6.74 -22.75 -12.77
C THR A 3 5.70 -21.92 -13.52
N ILE A 4 5.84 -21.81 -14.85
CA ILE A 4 4.91 -21.06 -15.70
C ILE A 4 3.55 -21.76 -15.74
N ILE A 5 3.55 -23.10 -15.84
CA ILE A 5 2.32 -23.90 -15.80
C ILE A 5 1.61 -23.72 -14.45
N GLY A 6 2.34 -23.80 -13.34
CA GLY A 6 1.78 -23.59 -12.01
C GLY A 6 1.13 -22.21 -11.86
N ALA A 7 1.84 -21.16 -12.27
CA ALA A 7 1.32 -19.79 -12.23
C ALA A 7 0.04 -19.64 -13.07
N ALA A 8 0.05 -20.13 -14.32
CA ALA A 8 -1.09 -20.05 -15.21
C ALA A 8 -2.32 -20.79 -14.65
N LEU A 9 -2.12 -21.99 -14.11
CA LEU A 9 -3.19 -22.77 -13.48
C LEU A 9 -3.82 -21.99 -12.32
N THR A 10 -2.99 -21.46 -11.41
CA THR A 10 -3.49 -20.70 -10.26
C THR A 10 -4.21 -19.43 -10.67
N THR A 11 -3.75 -18.72 -11.71
CA THR A 11 -4.43 -17.53 -12.23
C THR A 11 -5.83 -17.86 -12.76
N ILE A 12 -5.96 -18.96 -13.52
CA ILE A 12 -7.26 -19.41 -14.03
C ILE A 12 -8.20 -19.74 -12.87
N VAL A 13 -7.73 -20.49 -11.88
CA VAL A 13 -8.52 -20.86 -10.70
C VAL A 13 -8.98 -19.62 -9.93
N TRP A 14 -8.10 -18.64 -9.73
CA TRP A 14 -8.44 -17.37 -9.06
C TRP A 14 -9.47 -16.56 -9.83
N ILE A 15 -9.33 -16.45 -11.16
CA ILE A 15 -10.30 -15.73 -12.01
C ILE A 15 -11.67 -16.42 -11.94
N VAL A 16 -11.71 -17.75 -12.11
CA VAL A 16 -12.97 -18.50 -12.03
C VAL A 16 -13.63 -18.30 -10.66
N SER A 17 -12.84 -18.41 -9.58
CA SER A 17 -13.36 -18.17 -8.23
C SER A 17 -13.91 -16.75 -8.06
N ALA A 18 -13.22 -15.73 -8.57
CA ALA A 18 -13.65 -14.34 -8.44
C ALA A 18 -14.97 -14.08 -9.17
N TYR A 19 -15.19 -14.69 -10.35
CA TYR A 19 -16.44 -14.55 -11.09
C TYR A 19 -17.60 -15.35 -10.51
N PHE A 20 -17.34 -16.51 -9.91
CA PHE A 20 -18.39 -17.37 -9.33
C PHE A 20 -18.79 -16.95 -7.90
N THR A 21 -17.98 -16.15 -7.21
CA THR A 21 -18.29 -15.70 -5.85
C THR A 21 -19.37 -14.60 -5.88
N PRO A 22 -20.43 -14.69 -5.06
CA PRO A 22 -21.50 -13.69 -5.04
C PRO A 22 -20.98 -12.32 -4.58
N THR A 23 -21.61 -11.28 -5.08
CA THR A 23 -21.31 -9.90 -4.68
C THR A 23 -21.69 -9.64 -3.22
N THR A 24 -20.86 -8.90 -2.50
CA THR A 24 -21.10 -8.53 -1.10
C THR A 24 -22.29 -7.58 -0.97
N LYS A 25 -23.11 -7.75 0.09
CA LYS A 25 -24.27 -6.88 0.37
C LYS A 25 -23.85 -5.43 0.67
N MET A 26 -24.69 -4.47 0.26
CA MET A 26 -24.43 -3.03 0.45
C MET A 26 -24.21 -2.66 1.92
N GLU A 27 -25.01 -3.19 2.85
CA GLU A 27 -24.84 -2.93 4.28
C GLU A 27 -23.46 -3.32 4.81
N THR A 28 -22.90 -4.44 4.34
CA THR A 28 -21.55 -4.89 4.71
C THR A 28 -20.50 -3.95 4.12
N LEU A 29 -20.73 -3.46 2.89
CA LEU A 29 -19.84 -2.55 2.19
C LEU A 29 -19.78 -1.18 2.87
N VAL A 30 -20.91 -0.66 3.33
CA VAL A 30 -21.00 0.59 4.11
C VAL A 30 -20.32 0.43 5.47
N LYS A 31 -20.56 -0.68 6.18
CA LYS A 31 -19.85 -0.98 7.44
C LYS A 31 -18.34 -1.06 7.23
N PHE A 32 -17.90 -1.69 6.16
CA PHE A 32 -16.49 -1.78 5.78
C PHE A 32 -15.90 -0.39 5.48
N TYR A 33 -16.59 0.42 4.67
CA TYR A 33 -16.17 1.77 4.33
C TYR A 33 -15.99 2.64 5.59
N ARG A 34 -16.95 2.61 6.52
CA ARG A 34 -16.83 3.34 7.79
C ARG A 34 -15.66 2.90 8.65
N HIS A 35 -15.27 1.62 8.57
CA HIS A 35 -14.19 1.07 9.38
C HIS A 35 -12.81 1.42 8.84
N ILE A 36 -12.60 1.25 7.53
CA ILE A 36 -11.28 1.38 6.92
C ILE A 36 -11.06 2.72 6.20
N GLN A 37 -12.13 3.51 6.02
CA GLN A 37 -12.10 4.85 5.43
C GLN A 37 -11.18 4.93 4.20
N PRO A 38 -11.46 4.14 3.16
CA PRO A 38 -10.54 4.00 2.04
C PRO A 38 -10.47 5.32 1.27
N GLY A 39 -9.24 5.73 0.94
CA GLY A 39 -9.01 6.85 0.05
C GLY A 39 -9.29 6.51 -1.42
N GLY A 40 -9.72 7.52 -2.18
CA GLY A 40 -9.73 7.50 -3.66
C GLY A 40 -11.09 7.37 -4.35
N PRO A 41 -11.13 7.60 -5.68
CA PRO A 41 -12.36 7.75 -6.45
C PRO A 41 -13.14 6.45 -6.67
N GLY A 42 -12.55 5.28 -6.40
CA GLY A 42 -13.18 3.97 -6.60
C GLY A 42 -14.39 3.69 -5.70
N TRP A 43 -14.55 4.45 -4.62
CA TRP A 43 -15.63 4.29 -3.65
C TRP A 43 -16.80 5.27 -3.86
N THR A 44 -16.69 6.19 -4.83
CA THR A 44 -17.68 7.25 -5.09
C THR A 44 -19.09 6.69 -5.30
N HIS A 45 -19.23 5.59 -6.03
CA HIS A 45 -20.55 4.97 -6.28
C HIS A 45 -21.19 4.45 -4.99
N ILE A 46 -20.40 3.94 -4.05
CA ILE A 46 -20.87 3.38 -2.78
C ILE A 46 -21.27 4.51 -1.84
N VAL A 47 -20.49 5.59 -1.80
CA VAL A 47 -20.80 6.82 -1.05
C VAL A 47 -22.12 7.42 -1.53
N GLN A 48 -22.27 7.62 -2.85
CA GLN A 48 -23.50 8.18 -3.44
C GLN A 48 -24.74 7.31 -3.17
N GLN A 49 -24.59 5.97 -3.27
CA GLN A 49 -25.70 5.06 -3.01
C GLN A 49 -26.10 5.06 -1.53
N ALA A 50 -25.15 5.13 -0.61
CA ALA A 50 -25.44 5.20 0.81
C ALA A 50 -26.03 6.56 1.23
N GLU A 51 -25.56 7.66 0.65
CA GLU A 51 -26.15 8.99 0.85
C GLU A 51 -27.60 9.05 0.34
N ALA A 52 -27.90 8.44 -0.81
CA ALA A 52 -29.26 8.32 -1.32
C ALA A 52 -30.18 7.48 -0.41
N GLU A 53 -29.62 6.53 0.33
CA GLU A 53 -30.31 5.73 1.36
C GLU A 53 -30.35 6.45 2.73
N GLY A 54 -29.85 7.70 2.82
CA GLY A 54 -29.86 8.53 4.03
C GLY A 54 -28.79 8.16 5.07
N VAL A 55 -27.75 7.43 4.65
CA VAL A 55 -26.66 6.98 5.53
C VAL A 55 -25.51 7.98 5.49
N ASP A 56 -25.20 8.59 6.63
CA ASP A 56 -24.07 9.50 6.78
C ASP A 56 -22.72 8.80 6.53
N MET A 57 -21.87 9.39 5.70
CA MET A 57 -20.59 8.86 5.26
C MET A 57 -19.46 9.82 5.70
N PRO A 58 -18.42 9.33 6.39
CA PRO A 58 -17.30 10.19 6.78
C PRO A 58 -16.52 10.66 5.54
N GLU A 59 -16.20 11.96 5.49
CA GLU A 59 -15.40 12.54 4.41
C GLU A 59 -13.91 12.17 4.58
N VAL A 60 -13.42 11.27 3.73
CA VAL A 60 -12.02 10.80 3.80
C VAL A 60 -11.12 11.71 2.97
N LYS A 61 -10.24 12.46 3.65
CA LYS A 61 -9.15 13.19 2.98
C LYS A 61 -8.02 12.24 2.59
N SER A 62 -8.14 11.62 1.43
CA SER A 62 -7.14 10.66 0.95
C SER A 62 -5.82 11.34 0.54
N GLN A 63 -4.69 10.85 1.07
CA GLN A 63 -3.34 11.24 0.64
C GLN A 63 -2.65 10.11 -0.15
N LEU A 64 -3.41 9.41 -1.01
CA LEU A 64 -2.93 8.28 -1.80
C LEU A 64 -1.56 8.48 -2.47
N PRO A 65 -1.24 9.66 -3.07
CA PRO A 65 0.09 9.85 -3.66
C PRO A 65 1.23 9.82 -2.64
N LEU A 66 1.00 10.35 -1.43
CA LEU A 66 2.01 10.35 -0.36
C LEU A 66 2.18 8.96 0.24
N GLU A 67 1.09 8.22 0.42
CA GLU A 67 1.11 6.83 0.88
C GLU A 67 1.88 5.94 -0.10
N LEU A 68 1.61 6.06 -1.41
CA LEU A 68 2.32 5.33 -2.44
C LEU A 68 3.80 5.72 -2.52
N LEU A 69 4.11 7.00 -2.35
CA LEU A 69 5.49 7.48 -2.27
C LEU A 69 6.21 6.88 -1.05
N CYS A 70 5.56 6.82 0.10
CA CYS A 70 6.11 6.17 1.30
C CYS A 70 6.37 4.68 1.06
N MET A 71 5.46 3.96 0.40
CA MET A 71 5.68 2.56 0.04
C MET A 71 6.95 2.40 -0.81
N PHE A 72 7.11 3.24 -1.85
CA PHE A 72 8.26 3.17 -2.74
C PHE A 72 9.58 3.51 -2.04
N VAL A 73 9.59 4.59 -1.24
CA VAL A 73 10.74 4.98 -0.42
C VAL A 73 11.07 3.91 0.63
N GLY A 74 10.05 3.26 1.20
CA GLY A 74 10.17 2.12 2.11
C GLY A 74 10.92 0.96 1.46
N CYS A 75 10.53 0.55 0.26
CA CYS A 75 11.23 -0.48 -0.51
C CYS A 75 12.71 -0.11 -0.72
N ILE A 76 13.00 1.11 -1.18
CA ILE A 76 14.37 1.59 -1.40
C ILE A 76 15.16 1.56 -0.09
N THR A 77 14.55 1.98 1.02
CA THR A 77 15.21 2.05 2.34
C THR A 77 15.58 0.65 2.84
N VAL A 78 14.66 -0.33 2.72
CA VAL A 78 14.90 -1.72 3.15
C VAL A 78 16.03 -2.36 2.33
N TYR A 79 15.97 -2.23 1.00
CA TYR A 79 17.04 -2.77 0.14
C TYR A 79 18.36 -2.01 0.32
N GLY A 80 18.30 -0.69 0.51
CA GLY A 80 19.46 0.14 0.84
C GLY A 80 20.15 -0.34 2.12
N ALA A 81 19.38 -0.63 3.17
CA ALA A 81 19.91 -1.15 4.43
C ALA A 81 20.59 -2.51 4.22
N LEU A 82 19.94 -3.41 3.46
CA LEU A 82 20.49 -4.73 3.13
C LEU A 82 21.84 -4.61 2.40
N PHE A 83 21.93 -3.75 1.38
CA PHE A 83 23.17 -3.53 0.63
C PHE A 83 24.23 -2.79 1.46
N ALA A 84 23.85 -1.83 2.29
CA ALA A 84 24.77 -1.12 3.18
C ALA A 84 25.47 -2.11 4.11
N VAL A 85 24.70 -2.96 4.80
CA VAL A 85 25.25 -4.03 5.65
C VAL A 85 26.16 -4.96 4.85
N GLY A 86 25.75 -5.37 3.65
CA GLY A 86 26.58 -6.20 2.78
C GLY A 86 27.92 -5.53 2.42
N PHE A 87 27.91 -4.26 2.01
CA PHE A 87 29.14 -3.55 1.63
C PHE A 87 30.08 -3.29 2.80
N TRP A 88 29.56 -3.12 4.02
CA TRP A 88 30.38 -3.07 5.23
C TRP A 88 31.08 -4.41 5.49
N ILE A 89 30.38 -5.53 5.30
CA ILE A 89 30.96 -6.88 5.45
C ILE A 89 32.05 -7.15 4.40
N TYR A 90 31.85 -6.71 3.16
CA TYR A 90 32.82 -6.88 2.08
C TYR A 90 33.94 -5.82 2.05
N GLU A 91 34.08 -5.01 3.10
CA GLU A 91 35.06 -3.91 3.22
C GLU A 91 35.05 -2.90 2.06
N ARG A 92 33.93 -2.81 1.32
CA ARG A 92 33.77 -1.86 0.21
C ARG A 92 33.27 -0.52 0.74
N THR A 93 34.15 0.20 1.42
CA THR A 93 33.86 1.42 2.19
C THR A 93 33.15 2.52 1.39
N GLY A 94 33.56 2.78 0.15
CA GLY A 94 32.93 3.80 -0.70
C GLY A 94 31.46 3.50 -1.01
N ALA A 95 31.15 2.26 -1.40
CA ALA A 95 29.77 1.85 -1.67
C ALA A 95 28.95 1.70 -0.39
N ALA A 96 29.57 1.26 0.71
CA ALA A 96 28.94 1.18 2.03
C ALA A 96 28.47 2.55 2.52
N ALA A 97 29.31 3.58 2.38
CA ALA A 97 28.97 4.95 2.76
C ALA A 97 27.76 5.47 1.98
N VAL A 98 27.76 5.32 0.65
CA VAL A 98 26.65 5.77 -0.22
C VAL A 98 25.35 5.04 0.14
N ALA A 99 25.39 3.71 0.24
CA ALA A 99 24.19 2.92 0.59
C ALA A 99 23.65 3.28 1.98
N THR A 100 24.54 3.52 2.95
CA THR A 100 24.16 3.97 4.31
C THR A 100 23.49 5.33 4.27
N ILE A 101 24.05 6.31 3.53
CA ILE A 101 23.45 7.66 3.40
C ILE A 101 22.06 7.58 2.77
N VAL A 102 21.91 6.83 1.68
CA VAL A 102 20.60 6.66 1.00
C VAL A 102 19.57 6.05 1.96
N THR A 103 19.97 5.06 2.74
CA THR A 103 19.12 4.40 3.73
C THR A 103 18.70 5.37 4.84
N LEU A 104 19.64 6.15 5.38
CA LEU A 104 19.35 7.12 6.43
C LEU A 104 18.42 8.24 5.95
N LEU A 105 18.65 8.75 4.73
CA LEU A 105 17.78 9.76 4.12
C LEU A 105 16.36 9.22 3.87
N GLY A 106 16.24 7.99 3.35
CA GLY A 106 14.95 7.33 3.14
C GLY A 106 14.22 7.08 4.46
N GLY A 107 14.92 6.56 5.47
CA GLY A 107 14.38 6.40 6.82
C GLY A 107 13.91 7.71 7.43
N PHE A 108 14.73 8.76 7.37
CA PHE A 108 14.36 10.09 7.88
C PHE A 108 13.14 10.68 7.16
N PHE A 109 13.08 10.54 5.84
CA PHE A 109 11.91 10.96 5.06
C PHE A 109 10.64 10.23 5.52
N LEU A 110 10.72 8.90 5.73
CA LEU A 110 9.58 8.11 6.21
C LEU A 110 9.13 8.53 7.61
N PHE A 111 10.05 8.78 8.54
CA PHE A 111 9.71 9.30 9.86
C PHE A 111 8.97 10.64 9.77
N LYS A 112 9.46 11.57 8.93
CA LYS A 112 8.81 12.87 8.73
C LYS A 112 7.44 12.73 8.04
N ALA A 113 7.32 11.82 7.07
CA ALA A 113 6.06 11.57 6.37
C ALA A 113 5.02 10.94 7.30
N TRP A 114 5.45 10.07 8.22
CA TRP A 114 4.59 9.47 9.23
C TRP A 114 3.98 10.52 10.16
N ASP A 115 4.78 11.47 10.65
CA ASP A 115 4.27 12.55 11.50
C ASP A 115 3.19 13.37 10.80
N LYS A 116 3.35 13.60 9.49
CA LYS A 116 2.39 14.35 8.67
C LYS A 116 1.10 13.57 8.40
N LEU A 117 1.18 12.24 8.24
CA LEU A 117 0.01 11.39 8.08
C LEU A 117 -0.81 11.31 9.38
N ARG A 118 -0.13 11.17 10.54
CA ARG A 118 -0.79 11.11 11.85
C ARG A 118 -1.50 12.40 12.26
N THR A 119 -1.16 13.55 11.68
CA THR A 119 -1.79 14.85 12.02
C THR A 119 -3.11 15.11 11.28
N GLN A 120 -3.58 14.17 10.44
CA GLN A 120 -4.78 14.34 9.62
C GLN A 120 -5.87 13.29 9.92
N GLU A 121 -5.59 12.32 10.79
CA GLU A 121 -6.61 11.53 11.51
C GLU A 121 -7.14 12.31 12.71
#